data_AF-A0A1H0PQA6-F1
#
_entry.id   AF-A0A1H0PQA6-F1
#
_cell.length_a   1.000
_cell.length_b   1.000
_cell.length_c   1.000
_cell.angle_alpha   90.00
_cell.angle_beta   90.00
_cell.angle_gamma   90.00
#
_symmetry.space_group_name_H-M   'P 1'
#
loop_
_entity.id
_entity.type
_entity.pdbx_description
1 polymer ?
#
loop_
_entity_poly.entity_id
_entity_poly.type
_entity_poly.pdbx_seq_one_letter_code
_entity_poly.pdbx_strand_id
1 'polypeptide(L)'
;MTLAFEDAVDIGYGRGRLAPDAAASLRRVDAAFGRPADVNEAWRSPEQANANYARYLRYLNGTGPWAPIALPADQSVHCEGNAVDTDDTRPDQMPTWNDHGWYWTVYRGGELKERWHLERFPSRDNHRNTPATAGTEPLTPKDWYDMLDPTELQKLMTAAFLDALRQNAREEANKTVTYSVPDGAGGQVYWAVDFDNNTKARLWNGEQLDIRRALGFRELINQPPQSLDGFTDISVQP
;
A
#
# COMPACT_ATOMS: atom_id res chain seq x y z
N MET A 1 18.76 -17.06 3.81
CA MET A 1 17.74 -18.09 3.46
C MET A 1 16.49 -17.33 3.08
N THR A 2 15.95 -17.51 1.87
CA THR A 2 14.74 -16.80 1.43
C THR A 2 13.49 -17.40 2.07
N LEU A 3 12.63 -16.55 2.61
CA LEU A 3 11.34 -16.90 3.19
C LEU A 3 10.30 -17.08 2.08
N ALA A 4 9.59 -18.21 2.07
CA ALA A 4 8.48 -18.43 1.16
C ALA A 4 7.28 -17.55 1.54
N PHE A 5 6.43 -17.22 0.56
CA PHE A 5 5.31 -16.31 0.79
C PHE A 5 4.31 -16.86 1.82
N GLU A 6 4.05 -18.17 1.74
CA GLU A 6 3.15 -18.92 2.63
C GLU A 6 3.66 -18.99 4.07
N ASP A 7 4.97 -18.91 4.28
CA ASP A 7 5.60 -18.93 5.60
C ASP A 7 5.68 -17.52 6.23
N ALA A 8 5.43 -16.48 5.43
CA ALA A 8 5.42 -15.10 5.87
C ALA A 8 4.07 -14.70 6.47
N VAL A 9 4.11 -14.02 7.62
CA VAL A 9 2.94 -13.55 8.37
C VAL A 9 2.53 -12.17 7.87
N ASP A 10 1.25 -12.02 7.51
CA ASP A 10 0.65 -10.73 7.22
C ASP A 10 0.68 -9.83 8.47
N ILE A 11 1.28 -8.65 8.34
CA ILE A 11 1.40 -7.67 9.42
C ILE A 11 0.26 -6.66 9.45
N GLY A 12 -0.78 -6.87 8.64
CA GLY A 12 -2.01 -6.11 8.62
C GLY A 12 -1.88 -4.74 7.97
N TYR A 13 -3.03 -4.09 7.75
CA TYR A 13 -3.12 -2.71 7.24
C TYR A 13 -2.42 -2.47 5.89
N GLY A 14 -2.23 -3.53 5.09
CA GLY A 14 -1.53 -3.44 3.80
C GLY A 14 -0.02 -3.25 3.91
N ARG A 15 0.57 -3.38 5.10
CA ARG A 15 2.01 -3.15 5.38
C ARG A 15 2.94 -4.25 4.87
N GLY A 16 2.37 -5.32 4.30
CA GLY A 16 3.11 -6.45 3.74
C GLY A 16 3.18 -7.64 4.69
N ARG A 17 4.28 -8.40 4.61
CA ARG A 17 4.48 -9.63 5.39
C ARG A 17 5.87 -9.66 6.02
N LEU A 18 6.05 -10.42 7.09
CA LEU A 18 7.35 -10.64 7.74
C LEU A 18 7.52 -12.09 8.16
N ALA A 19 8.75 -12.50 8.47
CA ALA A 19 9.00 -13.75 9.16
C ALA A 19 8.21 -13.78 10.50
N PRO A 20 7.75 -14.94 10.99
CA PRO A 20 6.91 -15.01 12.18
C PRO A 20 7.46 -14.29 13.42
N ASP A 21 8.77 -14.44 13.69
CA ASP A 21 9.44 -13.77 14.81
C ASP A 21 9.55 -12.24 14.60
N ALA A 22 9.88 -11.81 13.38
CA ALA A 22 9.92 -10.41 13.02
C ALA A 22 8.52 -9.76 13.11
N ALA A 23 7.46 -10.44 12.66
CA ALA A 23 6.08 -9.98 12.79
C ALA A 23 5.65 -9.84 14.26
N ALA A 24 6.03 -10.78 15.13
CA ALA A 24 5.79 -10.69 16.57
C ALA A 24 6.53 -9.48 17.18
N SER A 25 7.76 -9.22 16.74
CA SER A 25 8.53 -8.05 17.16
C SER A 25 7.90 -6.74 16.70
N LEU A 26 7.43 -6.66 15.46
CA LEU A 26 6.77 -5.47 14.93
C LEU A 26 5.48 -5.17 15.70
N ARG A 27 4.70 -6.19 16.10
CA ARG A 27 3.52 -5.99 16.96
C ARG A 27 3.87 -5.35 18.31
N ARG A 28 5.04 -5.65 18.87
CA ARG A 28 5.51 -4.99 20.10
C ARG A 28 5.92 -3.54 19.84
N VAL A 29 6.54 -3.26 18.69
CA VAL A 29 6.80 -1.87 18.25
C VAL A 29 5.50 -1.09 18.08
N ASP A 30 4.50 -1.66 17.41
CA ASP A 30 3.17 -1.05 17.23
C ASP A 30 2.55 -0.71 18.60
N ALA A 31 2.61 -1.64 19.55
CA ALA A 31 2.10 -1.43 20.91
C ALA A 31 2.88 -0.32 21.66
N ALA A 32 4.20 -0.26 21.50
CA ALA A 32 5.04 0.77 22.11
C ALA A 32 4.81 2.16 21.49
N PHE A 33 4.49 2.24 20.20
CA PHE A 33 4.05 3.49 19.56
C PHE A 33 2.60 3.87 19.88
N GLY A 34 1.80 2.93 20.37
CA GLY A 34 0.36 3.13 20.55
C GLY A 34 -0.42 3.22 19.23
N ARG A 35 0.22 2.86 18.11
CA ARG A 35 -0.35 2.82 16.76
C ARG A 35 0.43 1.87 15.86
N PRO A 36 -0.13 1.41 14.74
CA PRO A 36 0.65 0.75 13.70
C PRO A 36 1.84 1.63 13.25
N ALA A 37 3.04 1.05 13.22
CA ALA A 37 4.21 1.63 12.57
C ALA A 37 3.95 1.82 11.07
N ASP A 38 4.46 2.92 10.52
CA ASP A 38 4.28 3.33 9.13
C ASP A 38 5.27 2.57 8.23
N VAL A 39 4.92 1.34 7.89
CA VAL A 39 5.75 0.43 7.10
C VAL A 39 5.38 0.55 5.62
N ASN A 40 6.33 1.03 4.83
CA ASN A 40 6.23 1.23 3.39
C ASN A 40 6.52 -0.05 2.62
N GLU A 41 7.47 -0.85 3.09
CA GLU A 41 7.80 -2.15 2.51
C GLU A 41 8.29 -3.14 3.57
N ALA A 42 7.92 -4.41 3.44
CA ALA A 42 8.35 -5.49 4.33
C ALA A 42 8.91 -6.65 3.48
N TRP A 43 8.34 -7.85 3.52
CA TRP A 43 8.80 -8.96 2.69
C TRP A 43 8.71 -8.64 1.20
N ARG A 44 9.73 -9.07 0.46
CA ARG A 44 9.84 -8.94 -0.99
C ARG A 44 10.09 -10.30 -1.62
N SER A 45 9.43 -10.58 -2.75
CA SER A 45 9.67 -11.83 -3.47
C SER A 45 11.09 -11.87 -4.07
N PRO A 46 11.69 -13.06 -4.24
CA PRO A 46 12.98 -13.21 -4.92
C PRO A 46 13.01 -12.58 -6.33
N GLU A 47 11.92 -12.71 -7.09
CA GLU A 47 11.78 -12.14 -8.43
C GLU A 47 11.83 -10.61 -8.39
N GLN A 48 11.09 -10.00 -7.45
CA GLN A 48 11.08 -8.56 -7.28
C GLN A 48 12.44 -8.04 -6.80
N ALA A 49 13.11 -8.72 -5.88
CA ALA A 49 14.45 -8.36 -5.42
C ALA A 49 15.47 -8.39 -6.57
N ASN A 50 15.47 -9.47 -7.36
CA ASN A 50 16.36 -9.59 -8.52
C ASN A 50 16.05 -8.54 -9.60
N ALA A 51 14.77 -8.21 -9.82
CA ALA A 51 14.38 -7.14 -10.74
C ALA A 51 14.86 -5.76 -10.27
N ASN A 52 14.76 -5.47 -8.97
CA ASN A 52 15.26 -4.24 -8.37
C ASN A 52 16.79 -4.17 -8.45
N TYR A 53 17.48 -5.27 -8.16
CA TYR A 53 18.92 -5.36 -8.30
C TYR A 53 19.39 -5.12 -9.74
N ALA A 54 18.70 -5.69 -10.73
CA ALA A 54 19.01 -5.44 -12.13
C ALA A 54 18.82 -3.96 -12.52
N ARG A 55 17.81 -3.27 -11.97
CA ARG A 55 17.65 -1.80 -12.14
C ARG A 55 18.81 -1.04 -11.51
N TYR A 56 19.20 -1.40 -10.30
CA TYR A 56 20.32 -0.78 -9.58
C TYR A 56 21.66 -0.95 -10.32
N LEU A 57 21.94 -2.12 -10.88
CA LEU A 57 23.13 -2.33 -11.71
C LEU A 57 23.14 -1.46 -12.97
N ARG A 58 21.99 -1.27 -13.62
CA ARG A 58 21.86 -0.34 -14.77
C ARG A 58 22.03 1.12 -14.36
N TYR A 59 21.58 1.50 -13.17
CA TYR A 59 21.85 2.83 -12.64
C TYR A 59 23.37 3.04 -12.44
N LEU A 60 24.02 2.10 -11.75
CA LEU A 60 25.46 2.19 -11.44
C LEU A 60 26.36 2.23 -12.68
N ASN A 61 25.97 1.53 -13.76
CA ASN A 61 26.73 1.53 -15.00
C ASN A 61 26.34 2.67 -15.97
N GLY A 62 25.45 3.58 -15.55
CA GLY A 62 25.03 4.74 -16.34
C GLY A 62 24.10 4.44 -17.52
N THR A 63 23.54 3.23 -17.61
CA THR A 63 22.64 2.83 -18.71
C THR A 63 21.17 2.88 -18.35
N GLY A 64 20.84 3.07 -17.07
CA GLY A 64 19.47 3.14 -16.55
C GLY A 64 19.18 4.43 -15.79
N PRO A 65 17.89 4.71 -15.54
CA PRO A 65 17.49 5.81 -14.66
C PRO A 65 17.99 5.57 -13.23
N TRP A 66 17.87 6.59 -12.38
CA TRP A 66 18.12 6.44 -10.95
C TRP A 66 17.33 5.25 -10.37
N ALA A 67 17.99 4.48 -9.50
CA ALA A 67 17.39 3.36 -8.79
C ALA A 67 17.92 3.30 -7.35
N PRO A 68 17.09 2.90 -6.37
CA PRO A 68 17.52 2.74 -4.97
C PRO A 68 18.56 1.63 -4.83
N ILE A 69 19.29 1.61 -3.70
CA ILE A 69 20.23 0.53 -3.42
C ILE A 69 19.43 -0.76 -3.34
N ALA A 70 19.89 -1.78 -4.07
CA ALA A 70 19.24 -3.08 -4.08
C ALA A 70 20.30 -4.17 -4.03
N LEU A 71 19.90 -5.30 -3.46
CA LEU A 71 20.69 -6.53 -3.41
C LEU A 71 19.93 -7.65 -4.14
N PRO A 72 20.64 -8.63 -4.73
CA PRO A 72 20.00 -9.82 -5.28
C PRO A 72 19.25 -10.59 -4.18
N ALA A 73 18.33 -11.45 -4.59
CA ALA A 73 17.42 -12.15 -3.68
C ALA A 73 18.12 -12.95 -2.57
N ASP A 74 19.26 -13.56 -2.87
CA ASP A 74 20.06 -14.35 -1.92
C ASP A 74 20.78 -13.50 -0.86
N GLN A 75 20.79 -12.17 -1.03
CA GLN A 75 21.40 -11.21 -0.11
C GLN A 75 20.40 -10.20 0.47
N SER A 76 19.15 -10.19 -0.01
CA SER A 76 18.14 -9.21 0.42
C SER A 76 17.45 -9.67 1.71
N VAL A 77 17.62 -8.92 2.80
CA VAL A 77 16.98 -9.20 4.09
C VAL A 77 15.44 -9.09 4.03
N HIS A 78 14.91 -8.29 3.09
CA HIS A 78 13.48 -8.30 2.77
C HIS A 78 13.01 -9.66 2.28
N CYS A 79 13.80 -10.39 1.48
CA CYS A 79 13.45 -11.74 1.05
C CYS A 79 13.48 -12.76 2.20
N GLU A 80 14.16 -12.45 3.31
CA GLU A 80 14.16 -13.27 4.52
C GLU A 80 12.99 -12.92 5.46
N GLY A 81 12.23 -11.86 5.15
CA GLY A 81 11.16 -11.35 6.00
C GLY A 81 11.66 -10.70 7.30
N ASN A 82 12.92 -10.25 7.32
CA ASN A 82 13.57 -9.67 8.51
C ASN A 82 13.94 -8.20 8.32
N ALA A 83 13.34 -7.52 7.34
CA ALA A 83 13.55 -6.10 7.11
C ALA A 83 12.23 -5.36 6.91
N VAL A 84 12.22 -4.09 7.32
CA VAL A 84 11.16 -3.12 7.02
C VAL A 84 11.76 -1.83 6.51
N ASP A 85 11.11 -1.22 5.53
CA ASP A 85 11.31 0.16 5.15
C ASP A 85 10.18 1.01 5.76
N THR A 86 10.52 2.03 6.54
CA THR A 86 9.57 2.82 7.33
C THR A 86 9.99 4.28 7.46
N ASP A 87 9.01 5.19 7.52
CA ASP A 87 9.24 6.60 7.81
C ASP A 87 9.35 6.89 9.33
N ASP A 88 9.08 5.90 10.19
CA ASP A 88 9.13 6.01 11.65
C ASP A 88 10.55 5.94 12.23
N THR A 89 11.51 6.60 11.61
CA THR A 89 12.94 6.51 11.95
C THR A 89 13.52 7.80 12.53
N ARG A 90 12.65 8.69 13.04
CA ARG A 90 13.07 9.92 13.72
C ARG A 90 13.88 9.60 14.99
N PRO A 91 14.75 10.50 15.47
CA PRO A 91 15.60 10.25 16.64
C PRO A 91 14.84 9.85 17.91
N ASP A 92 13.60 10.29 18.08
CA ASP A 92 12.71 9.94 19.19
C ASP A 92 12.02 8.57 19.03
N GLN A 93 11.93 8.05 17.80
CA GLN A 93 11.30 6.75 17.49
C GLN A 93 12.30 5.60 17.49
N MET A 94 13.54 5.85 17.08
CA MET A 94 14.59 4.83 16.99
C MET A 94 14.93 4.11 18.29
N PRO A 95 14.88 4.73 19.49
CA PRO A 95 15.04 4.01 20.74
C PRO A 95 14.08 2.82 20.86
N THR A 96 12.81 3.01 20.47
CA THR A 96 11.79 1.94 20.48
C THR A 96 12.14 0.82 19.49
N TRP A 97 12.52 1.17 18.26
CA TRP A 97 12.95 0.18 17.26
C TRP A 97 14.14 -0.65 17.75
N ASN A 98 15.18 0.02 18.27
CA ASN A 98 16.39 -0.62 18.75
C ASN A 98 16.11 -1.55 19.95
N ASP A 99 15.23 -1.13 20.86
CA ASP A 99 14.81 -1.92 22.03
C ASP A 99 14.07 -3.21 21.62
N HIS A 100 13.34 -3.15 20.50
CA HIS A 100 12.71 -4.30 19.85
C HIS A 100 13.57 -4.97 18.78
N GLY A 101 14.87 -4.69 18.77
CA GLY A 101 15.84 -5.40 17.97
C GLY A 101 15.85 -5.06 16.48
N TRP A 102 15.40 -3.87 16.08
CA TRP A 102 15.42 -3.35 14.71
C TRP A 102 16.46 -2.24 14.58
N TYR A 103 17.34 -2.34 13.59
CA TYR A 103 18.49 -1.43 13.48
C TYR A 103 18.75 -0.99 12.05
N TRP A 104 19.24 0.23 11.89
CA TRP A 104 19.89 0.66 10.66
C TRP A 104 21.14 -0.16 10.37
N THR A 105 21.28 -0.61 9.13
CA THR A 105 22.41 -1.45 8.68
C THR A 105 23.05 -0.96 7.39
N VAL A 106 22.38 -0.10 6.63
CA VAL A 106 22.84 0.35 5.31
C VAL A 106 23.78 1.55 5.44
N TYR A 107 25.05 1.27 5.76
CA TYR A 107 26.13 2.26 5.82
C TYR A 107 27.07 2.17 4.61
N ARG A 108 27.55 3.32 4.14
CA ARG A 108 28.62 3.44 3.13
C ARG A 108 29.61 4.51 3.55
N GLY A 109 30.88 4.14 3.67
CA GLY A 109 31.92 5.08 4.14
C GLY A 109 31.68 5.62 5.55
N GLY A 110 30.98 4.86 6.41
CA GLY A 110 30.61 5.30 7.76
C GLY A 110 29.33 6.16 7.83
N GLU A 111 28.70 6.46 6.69
CA GLU A 111 27.49 7.27 6.62
C GLU A 111 26.25 6.38 6.37
N LEU A 112 25.17 6.64 7.10
CA LEU A 112 23.88 5.98 6.91
C LEU A 112 23.24 6.43 5.59
N LYS A 113 22.95 5.48 4.69
CA LYS A 113 22.41 5.77 3.35
C LYS A 113 20.92 5.57 3.23
N GLU A 114 20.37 4.58 3.92
CA GLU A 114 18.93 4.28 3.87
C GLU A 114 18.38 4.41 5.28
N ARG A 115 17.97 5.64 5.63
CA ARG A 115 17.39 5.93 6.96
C ARG A 115 16.05 5.24 7.16
N TRP A 116 15.37 4.86 6.09
CA TRP A 116 14.10 4.14 6.16
C TRP A 116 14.29 2.64 6.42
N HIS A 117 15.46 2.07 6.13
CA HIS A 117 15.69 0.62 6.16
C HIS A 117 16.14 0.11 7.53
N LEU A 118 15.36 -0.79 8.12
CA LEU A 118 15.67 -1.45 9.39
C LEU A 118 15.71 -2.96 9.22
N GLU A 119 16.76 -3.59 9.75
CA GLU A 119 16.89 -5.05 9.82
C GLU A 119 16.68 -5.56 11.24
N ARG A 120 16.08 -6.75 11.35
CA ARG A 120 15.77 -7.42 12.61
C ARG A 120 16.94 -8.30 13.08
N PHE A 121 17.36 -8.09 14.32
CA PHE A 121 18.40 -8.89 15.01
C PHE A 121 17.83 -9.55 16.27
N PRO A 122 17.35 -10.81 16.24
CA PRO A 122 16.67 -11.46 17.37
C PRO A 122 17.45 -11.41 18.69
N SER A 123 18.76 -11.54 18.62
CA SER A 123 19.68 -11.46 19.77
C SER A 123 19.71 -10.08 20.46
N ARG A 124 19.24 -9.03 19.78
CA ARG A 124 19.24 -7.64 20.26
C ARG A 124 17.85 -7.14 20.66
N ASP A 125 16.82 -7.99 20.59
CA ASP A 125 15.47 -7.66 21.05
C ASP A 125 15.34 -7.99 22.54
N ASN A 126 15.14 -6.94 23.34
CA ASN A 126 14.95 -7.01 24.78
C ASN A 126 13.60 -7.63 25.16
N HIS A 127 12.68 -7.76 24.19
CA HIS A 127 11.32 -8.24 24.35
C HIS A 127 11.06 -9.56 23.61
N ARG A 128 12.08 -10.25 23.12
CA ARG A 128 11.93 -11.51 22.36
C ARG A 128 11.20 -12.61 23.13
N ASN A 129 11.26 -12.57 24.46
CA ASN A 129 10.57 -13.51 25.35
C ASN A 129 9.22 -12.98 25.85
N THR A 130 8.87 -11.75 25.50
CA THR A 130 7.59 -11.14 25.84
C THR A 130 6.56 -11.56 24.79
N PRO A 131 5.43 -12.16 25.19
CA PRO A 131 4.35 -12.45 24.27
C PRO A 131 3.95 -11.18 23.51
N ALA A 132 3.94 -11.24 22.19
CA ALA A 132 3.32 -10.17 21.42
C ALA A 132 1.82 -10.21 21.69
N THR A 133 1.22 -9.06 21.99
CA THR A 133 -0.25 -8.95 22.02
C THR A 133 -0.76 -9.52 20.71
N ALA A 134 -1.79 -10.38 20.77
CA ALA A 134 -2.45 -10.84 19.56
C ALA A 134 -2.80 -9.59 18.76
N GLY A 135 -2.30 -9.51 17.52
CA GLY A 135 -2.66 -8.39 16.66
C GLY A 135 -4.17 -8.34 16.64
N THR A 136 -4.75 -7.16 16.87
CA THR A 136 -6.13 -6.94 16.46
C THR A 136 -6.19 -7.40 15.01
N GLU A 137 -7.09 -8.34 14.72
CA GLU A 137 -7.43 -8.71 13.34
C GLU A 137 -7.43 -7.43 12.52
N PRO A 138 -6.80 -7.42 11.33
CA PRO A 138 -6.80 -6.22 10.49
C PRO A 138 -8.22 -5.71 10.46
N LEU A 139 -8.44 -4.48 10.95
CA LEU A 139 -9.75 -3.85 11.01
C LEU A 139 -10.38 -4.12 9.65
N THR A 140 -11.50 -4.82 9.65
CA THR A 140 -12.21 -5.05 8.41
C THR A 140 -12.51 -3.68 7.81
N PRO A 141 -12.71 -3.55 6.49
CA PRO A 141 -13.19 -2.29 5.93
C PRO A 141 -14.38 -1.75 6.74
N LYS A 142 -15.25 -2.64 7.22
CA LYS A 142 -16.36 -2.33 8.12
C LYS A 142 -15.91 -1.72 9.46
N ASP A 143 -14.89 -2.25 10.13
CA ASP A 143 -14.42 -1.69 11.40
C ASP A 143 -13.76 -0.31 11.19
N TRP A 144 -13.12 -0.09 10.05
CA TRP A 144 -12.67 1.25 9.63
C TRP A 144 -13.84 2.21 9.38
N TYR A 145 -14.90 1.74 8.71
CA TYR A 145 -16.13 2.50 8.47
C TYR A 145 -16.87 2.85 9.77
N ASP A 146 -16.89 1.95 10.75
CA ASP A 146 -17.63 2.11 12.00
C ASP A 146 -16.89 3.01 13.01
N MET A 147 -15.56 3.16 12.90
CA MET A 147 -14.75 4.00 13.79
C MET A 147 -14.66 5.47 13.35
N LEU A 148 -15.06 5.78 12.12
CA LEU A 148 -15.04 7.14 11.59
C LEU A 148 -16.41 7.79 11.78
N ASP A 149 -16.42 9.02 12.30
CA ASP A 149 -17.59 9.90 12.14
C ASP A 149 -17.95 9.96 10.64
N PRO A 150 -19.22 9.80 10.24
CA PRO A 150 -19.66 9.86 8.84
C PRO A 150 -19.10 11.06 8.06
N THR A 151 -18.87 12.18 8.73
CA THR A 151 -18.30 13.40 8.16
C THR A 151 -16.80 13.28 7.88
N GLU A 152 -16.04 12.61 8.76
CA GLU A 152 -14.62 12.32 8.57
C GLU A 152 -14.41 11.26 7.49
N LEU A 153 -15.27 10.23 7.48
CA LEU A 153 -15.26 9.21 6.45
C LEU A 153 -15.48 9.82 5.06
N GLN A 154 -16.48 10.70 4.92
CA GLN A 154 -16.75 11.36 3.65
C GLN A 154 -15.58 12.24 3.20
N LYS A 155 -14.90 12.92 4.11
CA LYS A 155 -13.69 13.72 3.81
C LYS A 155 -12.51 12.85 3.41
N LEU A 156 -12.25 11.77 4.13
CA LEU A 156 -11.14 10.83 3.87
C LEU A 156 -11.34 10.08 2.56
N MET A 157 -12.54 9.59 2.28
CA MET A 157 -12.86 8.96 0.99
C MET A 157 -12.73 9.96 -0.15
N THR A 158 -13.20 11.19 0.03
CA THR A 158 -13.05 12.26 -0.97
C THR A 158 -11.56 12.59 -1.19
N ALA A 159 -10.76 12.71 -0.12
CA ALA A 159 -9.34 13.01 -0.20
C ALA A 159 -8.53 11.87 -0.84
N ALA A 160 -8.75 10.63 -0.39
CA ALA A 160 -8.09 9.44 -0.93
C ALA A 160 -8.47 9.19 -2.40
N PHE A 161 -9.73 9.43 -2.76
CA PHE A 161 -10.18 9.35 -4.13
C PHE A 161 -9.56 10.47 -5.01
N LEU A 162 -9.51 11.70 -4.50
CA LEU A 162 -8.85 12.82 -5.21
C LEU A 162 -7.34 12.62 -5.34
N ASP A 163 -6.68 12.04 -4.34
CA ASP A 163 -5.25 11.75 -4.41
C ASP A 163 -4.94 10.56 -5.33
N ALA A 164 -5.76 9.50 -5.30
CA ALA A 164 -5.67 8.43 -6.28
C ALA A 164 -5.90 8.95 -7.71
N LEU A 165 -6.85 9.88 -7.89
CA LEU A 165 -7.06 10.58 -9.16
C LEU A 165 -5.87 11.42 -9.58
N ARG A 166 -5.26 12.18 -8.65
CA ARG A 166 -4.09 13.02 -8.92
C ARG A 166 -2.85 12.21 -9.24
N GLN A 167 -2.66 11.08 -8.58
CA GLN A 167 -1.52 10.20 -8.80
C GLN A 167 -1.63 9.51 -10.17
N ASN A 168 -2.81 9.01 -10.52
CA ASN A 168 -3.07 8.41 -11.82
C ASN A 168 -2.98 9.44 -12.96
N ALA A 169 -3.52 10.65 -12.76
CA ALA A 169 -3.39 11.75 -13.73
C ALA A 169 -1.96 12.31 -13.87
N ARG A 170 -1.07 12.09 -12.89
CA ARG A 170 0.35 12.47 -12.99
C ARG A 170 1.17 11.45 -13.75
N GLU A 171 0.84 10.18 -13.62
CA GLU A 171 1.57 9.07 -14.25
C GLU A 171 1.13 8.85 -15.70
N GLU A 172 -0.16 9.03 -16.02
CA GLU A 172 -0.73 8.81 -17.36
C GLU A 172 -1.75 9.90 -17.78
N ALA A 173 -1.37 11.19 -17.67
CA ALA A 173 -2.22 12.37 -17.89
C ALA A 173 -3.04 12.39 -19.20
N ASN A 174 -2.59 11.69 -20.23
CA ASN A 174 -3.18 11.59 -21.56
C ASN A 174 -4.20 10.45 -21.71
N LYS A 175 -4.47 9.67 -20.65
CA LYS A 175 -5.24 8.42 -20.71
C LYS A 175 -6.32 8.28 -19.63
N THR A 176 -6.54 9.30 -18.82
CA THR A 176 -7.60 9.33 -17.80
C THR A 176 -8.46 10.57 -17.95
N VAL A 177 -9.79 10.41 -17.95
CA VAL A 177 -10.73 11.53 -17.88
C VAL A 177 -11.50 11.46 -16.56
N THR A 178 -11.55 12.59 -15.86
CA THR A 178 -12.32 12.74 -14.62
C THR A 178 -13.47 13.71 -14.84
N TYR A 179 -14.67 13.34 -14.40
CA TYR A 179 -15.83 14.24 -14.40
C TYR A 179 -16.59 14.13 -13.09
N SER A 180 -17.08 15.27 -12.59
CA SER A 180 -17.96 15.34 -11.43
C SER A 180 -19.39 15.62 -11.90
N VAL A 181 -20.35 14.84 -11.43
CA VAL A 181 -21.78 15.05 -11.72
C VAL A 181 -22.51 15.32 -10.39
N PRO A 182 -23.35 16.36 -10.30
CA PRO A 182 -24.22 16.55 -9.14
C PRO A 182 -25.14 15.34 -8.96
N ASP A 183 -25.27 14.84 -7.73
CA ASP A 183 -26.09 13.66 -7.43
C ASP A 183 -27.60 13.96 -7.26
N GLY A 184 -27.98 15.24 -7.37
CA GLY A 184 -29.36 15.70 -7.23
C GLY A 184 -29.85 15.86 -5.78
N ALA A 185 -29.06 15.45 -4.77
CA ALA A 185 -29.37 15.59 -3.34
C ALA A 185 -28.44 16.58 -2.61
N GLY A 186 -27.59 17.29 -3.35
CA GLY A 186 -26.64 18.26 -2.80
C GLY A 186 -25.22 17.71 -2.60
N GLY A 187 -24.96 16.46 -2.99
CA GLY A 187 -23.63 15.88 -3.05
C GLY A 187 -23.04 15.87 -4.47
N GLN A 188 -21.83 15.34 -4.58
CA GLN A 188 -21.14 15.14 -5.86
C GLN A 188 -20.77 13.68 -6.03
N VAL A 189 -21.03 13.14 -7.22
CA VAL A 189 -20.53 11.84 -7.66
C VAL A 189 -19.36 12.10 -8.59
N TYR A 190 -18.24 11.43 -8.35
CA TYR A 190 -17.05 11.55 -9.17
C TYR A 190 -16.82 10.30 -9.99
N TRP A 191 -16.38 10.51 -11.23
CA TRP A 191 -16.11 9.45 -12.19
C TRP A 191 -14.65 9.53 -12.64
N ALA A 192 -14.02 8.37 -12.79
CA ALA A 192 -12.71 8.23 -13.41
C ALA A 192 -12.81 7.12 -14.48
N VAL A 193 -12.47 7.44 -15.73
CA VAL A 193 -12.41 6.48 -16.83
C VAL A 193 -10.97 6.36 -17.30
N ASP A 194 -10.49 5.12 -17.30
CA ASP A 194 -9.18 4.70 -17.81
C ASP A 194 -9.40 3.93 -19.12
N PHE A 195 -8.67 4.32 -20.17
CA PHE A 195 -8.89 3.85 -21.53
C PHE A 195 -8.06 2.62 -21.93
N ASP A 196 -7.08 2.19 -21.13
CA ASP A 196 -6.23 1.04 -21.48
C ASP A 196 -6.52 -0.21 -20.62
N ASN A 197 -6.95 -1.28 -21.30
CA ASN A 197 -7.16 -2.66 -20.81
C ASN A 197 -8.43 -2.95 -19.95
N ASN A 198 -9.53 -3.33 -20.63
CA ASN A 198 -10.70 -4.04 -20.04
C ASN A 198 -11.26 -3.41 -18.76
N THR A 199 -11.88 -2.24 -18.96
CA THR A 199 -12.44 -1.29 -18.02
C THR A 199 -13.08 -1.86 -16.74
N LYS A 200 -12.67 -1.31 -15.59
CA LYS A 200 -13.42 -1.30 -14.33
C LYS A 200 -14.05 0.08 -14.18
N ALA A 201 -15.35 0.23 -14.42
CA ALA A 201 -16.05 1.42 -13.96
C ALA A 201 -16.29 1.26 -12.44
N ARG A 202 -15.96 2.29 -11.66
CA ARG A 202 -16.27 2.37 -10.23
C ARG A 202 -17.39 3.38 -10.05
N LEU A 203 -18.58 2.90 -9.67
CA LEU A 203 -19.72 3.73 -9.34
C LEU A 203 -19.75 3.91 -7.82
N TRP A 204 -19.72 5.14 -7.34
CA TRP A 204 -19.99 5.46 -5.94
C TRP A 204 -21.20 6.38 -5.88
N ASN A 205 -22.32 5.90 -5.34
CA ASN A 205 -23.56 6.68 -5.23
C ASN A 205 -23.80 7.25 -3.82
N GLY A 206 -22.78 7.22 -2.96
CA GLY A 206 -22.89 7.65 -1.56
C GLY A 206 -23.28 6.53 -0.57
N GLU A 207 -23.78 5.38 -1.05
CA GLU A 207 -24.17 4.26 -0.19
C GLU A 207 -23.48 2.93 -0.56
N GLN A 208 -23.17 2.71 -1.85
CA GLN A 208 -22.57 1.47 -2.34
C GLN A 208 -21.49 1.73 -3.40
N LEU A 209 -20.44 0.91 -3.37
CA LEU A 209 -19.42 0.82 -4.41
C LEU A 209 -19.79 -0.29 -5.40
N ASP A 210 -20.15 0.09 -6.62
CA ASP A 210 -20.48 -0.84 -7.69
C ASP A 210 -19.30 -0.97 -8.66
N ILE A 211 -18.82 -2.19 -8.88
CA ILE A 211 -17.70 -2.49 -9.78
C ILE A 211 -18.23 -3.24 -10.98
N ARG A 212 -18.21 -2.61 -12.16
CA ARG A 212 -18.61 -3.27 -13.41
C ARG A 212 -17.41 -3.56 -14.30
N ARG A 213 -17.34 -4.80 -14.82
CA ARG A 213 -16.36 -5.25 -15.83
C ARG A 213 -17.04 -5.46 -17.18
N ALA A 214 -16.30 -5.18 -18.25
CA ALA A 214 -16.66 -5.46 -19.65
C ALA A 214 -17.93 -4.73 -20.15
N LEU A 215 -17.85 -3.41 -20.30
CA LEU A 215 -18.93 -2.64 -20.91
C LEU A 215 -18.99 -2.76 -22.45
N GLY A 216 -18.02 -3.41 -23.11
CA GLY A 216 -18.13 -3.84 -24.50
C GLY A 216 -18.43 -2.73 -25.53
N PHE A 217 -18.30 -1.45 -25.17
CA PHE A 217 -18.61 -0.35 -26.07
C PHE A 217 -17.46 -0.21 -27.07
N ARG A 218 -17.77 -0.39 -28.36
CA ARG A 218 -16.90 0.07 -29.45
C ARG A 218 -16.83 1.59 -29.38
N GLU A 219 -15.63 2.12 -29.18
CA GLU A 219 -15.37 3.54 -29.36
C GLU A 219 -15.71 3.95 -30.79
N LEU A 220 -16.73 4.81 -30.92
CA LEU A 220 -16.90 5.68 -32.07
C LEU A 220 -16.68 7.10 -31.55
N ILE A 221 -15.56 7.68 -31.97
CA ILE A 221 -15.10 9.01 -31.57
C ILE A 221 -16.12 10.08 -32.03
N ASN A 222 -16.45 11.03 -31.15
CA ASN A 222 -17.35 12.18 -31.32
C ASN A 222 -18.87 11.91 -31.33
N GLN A 223 -19.43 11.47 -30.20
CA GLN A 223 -20.86 11.64 -29.91
C GLN A 223 -21.07 12.58 -28.72
N PRO A 224 -22.11 13.45 -28.75
CA PRO A 224 -22.53 14.22 -27.57
C PRO A 224 -23.02 13.29 -26.45
N PRO A 225 -23.12 13.78 -25.18
CA PRO A 225 -23.53 12.98 -24.05
C PRO A 225 -24.86 12.28 -24.31
N GLN A 226 -24.85 10.94 -24.28
CA GLN A 226 -26.06 10.15 -24.40
C GLN A 226 -26.71 10.05 -23.01
N SER A 227 -27.99 10.42 -22.89
CA SER A 227 -28.78 9.99 -21.72
C SER A 227 -28.94 8.48 -21.81
N LEU A 228 -28.61 7.76 -20.73
CA LEU A 228 -28.83 6.33 -20.63
C LEU A 228 -30.32 6.04 -20.40
N ASP A 229 -31.15 6.32 -21.40
CA ASP A 229 -32.51 5.78 -21.48
C ASP A 229 -32.41 4.33 -21.96
N GLY A 230 -32.77 3.36 -21.12
CA GLY A 230 -33.03 1.98 -21.58
C GLY A 230 -32.57 0.82 -20.70
N PHE A 231 -32.02 1.01 -19.50
CA PHE A 231 -31.77 -0.11 -18.57
C PHE A 231 -32.87 -0.20 -17.50
N THR A 232 -33.99 -0.79 -17.87
CA THR A 232 -34.95 -1.41 -16.93
C THR A 232 -34.60 -2.88 -16.80
N ASP A 233 -33.84 -3.26 -15.78
CA ASP A 233 -34.19 -4.33 -14.84
C ASP A 233 -33.04 -4.55 -13.85
N ILE A 234 -33.26 -4.15 -12.60
CA ILE A 234 -32.67 -4.85 -11.46
C ILE A 234 -33.88 -5.33 -10.67
N SER A 235 -34.27 -6.57 -10.90
CA SER A 235 -35.29 -7.22 -10.10
C SER A 235 -34.74 -7.40 -8.68
N VAL A 236 -35.29 -6.62 -7.75
CA VAL A 236 -35.18 -6.88 -6.32
C VAL A 236 -36.09 -8.07 -6.04
N GLN A 237 -35.52 -9.23 -5.74
CA GLN A 237 -36.27 -10.25 -5.00
C GLN A 237 -36.18 -9.93 -3.50
N PRO A 238 -37.31 -10.03 -2.77
CA PRO A 238 -37.42 -9.57 -1.38
C PRO A 238 -36.52 -10.33 -0.40
#